data_AF-A0A932PJR5-F1
#
_entry.id   AF-A0A932PJR5-F1
#
_cell.length_a   1.000
_cell.length_b   1.000
_cell.length_c   1.000
_cell.angle_alpha   90.00
_cell.angle_beta   90.00
_cell.angle_gamma   90.00
#
_symmetry.space_group_name_H-M   'P 1'
#
loop_
_entity.id
_entity.type
_entity.pdbx_description
1 polymer ?
#
loop_
_entity_poly.entity_id
_entity_poly.type
_entity_poly.pdbx_seq_one_letter_code
_entity_poly.pdbx_strand_id
1 'polypeptide(L)'
;MKTARLNSLVVQMIVFLTLLSLAPAYSAAAETNPTLSKKELKVLLKRAKTPAEHLSIAAYYRQEAQQLNASSKQHSDLAATYANNPPFPALEAKHGFAFGQGVSHCRHWAQADAEQAEKATKLAGLHEDMARKAELKAANSQPLAPVARAATTFSSMGK
;
A
#
# COMPACT_ATOMS: atom_id res chain seq x y z
N MET A 1 -7.52 -62.79 4.19
CA MET A 1 -7.16 -61.58 5.00
C MET A 1 -6.45 -60.47 4.20
N LYS A 2 -6.45 -60.47 2.86
CA LYS A 2 -5.76 -59.43 2.04
C LYS A 2 -6.71 -58.33 1.53
N THR A 3 -7.97 -58.66 1.23
CA THR A 3 -8.97 -57.73 0.70
C THR A 3 -9.42 -56.68 1.72
N ALA A 4 -9.54 -57.04 3.01
CA ALA A 4 -9.87 -56.09 4.07
C ALA A 4 -8.77 -55.02 4.30
N ARG A 5 -7.50 -55.38 4.09
CA ARG A 5 -6.37 -54.45 4.23
C ARG A 5 -6.26 -53.49 3.05
N LEU A 6 -6.56 -53.94 1.83
CA LEU A 6 -6.62 -53.06 0.65
C LEU A 6 -7.75 -52.04 0.75
N ASN A 7 -8.95 -52.45 1.17
CA ASN A 7 -10.08 -51.53 1.32
C ASN A 7 -9.85 -50.51 2.45
N SER A 8 -9.17 -50.90 3.52
CA SER A 8 -8.78 -49.99 4.62
C SER A 8 -7.76 -48.94 4.18
N LEU A 9 -6.79 -49.31 3.32
CA LEU A 9 -5.79 -48.37 2.78
C LEU A 9 -6.39 -47.38 1.78
N VAL A 10 -7.35 -47.82 0.96
CA VAL A 10 -8.09 -46.95 0.02
C VAL A 10 -8.95 -45.95 0.79
N VAL A 11 -9.64 -46.38 1.86
CA VAL A 11 -10.43 -45.47 2.72
C VAL A 11 -9.52 -44.46 3.44
N GLN A 12 -8.36 -44.87 3.95
CA GLN A 12 -7.42 -43.94 4.59
C GLN A 12 -6.80 -42.93 3.61
N MET A 13 -6.55 -43.32 2.35
CA MET A 13 -6.07 -42.38 1.33
C MET A 13 -7.12 -41.35 0.93
N ILE A 14 -8.40 -41.74 0.86
CA ILE A 14 -9.50 -40.81 0.55
C ILE A 14 -9.73 -39.83 1.71
N VAL A 15 -9.60 -40.27 2.97
CA VAL A 15 -9.70 -39.38 4.14
C VAL A 15 -8.50 -38.43 4.25
N PHE A 16 -7.29 -38.84 3.86
CA PHE A 16 -6.13 -37.94 3.83
C PHE A 16 -6.20 -36.90 2.71
N LEU A 17 -6.81 -37.25 1.57
CA LEU A 17 -6.92 -36.35 0.42
C LEU A 17 -8.02 -35.27 0.59
N THR A 18 -9.00 -35.49 1.47
CA THR A 18 -10.06 -34.50 1.76
C THR A 18 -9.70 -33.52 2.87
N LEU A 19 -8.67 -33.78 3.70
CA LEU A 19 -8.23 -32.86 4.75
C LEU A 19 -7.28 -31.73 4.26
N LEU A 20 -6.76 -31.82 3.04
CA LEU A 20 -5.84 -30.80 2.50
C LEU A 20 -6.56 -29.63 1.80
N SER A 21 -7.88 -29.69 1.64
CA SER A 21 -8.67 -28.67 0.92
C SER A 21 -9.26 -27.57 1.82
N LEU A 22 -8.94 -27.58 3.13
CA LEU A 22 -9.39 -26.56 4.08
C LEU A 22 -8.23 -25.69 4.57
N ALA A 23 -7.35 -25.26 3.67
CA ALA A 23 -6.59 -24.05 3.92
C ALA A 23 -7.59 -22.88 3.78
N PRO A 24 -7.83 -22.07 4.84
CA PRO A 24 -8.43 -20.78 4.59
C PRO A 24 -7.50 -20.07 3.62
N ALA A 25 -8.01 -19.79 2.42
CA ALA A 25 -7.44 -18.74 1.60
C ALA A 25 -7.56 -17.49 2.46
N TYR A 26 -6.51 -17.20 3.23
CA TYR A 26 -6.15 -15.83 3.55
C TYR A 26 -5.86 -15.20 2.20
N SER A 27 -6.92 -14.86 1.46
CA SER A 27 -6.91 -13.64 0.71
C SER A 27 -6.42 -12.63 1.72
N ALA A 28 -5.17 -12.22 1.59
CA ALA A 28 -4.86 -10.83 1.81
C ALA A 28 -5.81 -10.09 0.88
N ALA A 29 -7.06 -9.92 1.32
CA ALA A 29 -7.79 -8.72 1.04
C ALA A 29 -6.74 -7.67 1.37
N ALA A 30 -6.21 -7.03 0.32
CA ALA A 30 -5.63 -5.74 0.49
C ALA A 30 -6.68 -5.02 1.31
N GLU A 31 -6.41 -4.84 2.60
CA GLU A 31 -7.21 -4.01 3.47
C GLU A 31 -7.23 -2.70 2.70
N THR A 32 -8.30 -2.48 1.94
CA THR A 32 -8.58 -1.22 1.29
C THR A 32 -8.95 -0.32 2.44
N ASN A 33 -7.92 0.03 3.23
CA ASN A 33 -8.01 1.08 4.21
C ASN A 33 -8.64 2.22 3.42
N PRO A 34 -9.83 2.69 3.83
CA PRO A 34 -10.55 3.69 3.06
C PRO A 34 -9.59 4.82 2.79
N THR A 35 -9.31 5.09 1.51
CA THR A 35 -8.33 6.10 1.17
C THR A 35 -8.78 7.41 1.79
N LEU A 36 -7.91 8.01 2.61
CA LEU A 36 -8.16 9.32 3.22
C LEU A 36 -8.73 10.27 2.16
N SER A 37 -9.87 10.88 2.44
CA SER A 37 -10.38 11.95 1.58
C SER A 37 -9.42 13.15 1.64
N LYS A 38 -9.44 14.00 0.61
CA LYS A 38 -8.63 15.24 0.59
C LYS A 38 -8.90 16.14 1.81
N LYS A 39 -10.13 16.13 2.32
CA LYS A 39 -10.49 16.88 3.54
C LYS A 39 -9.82 16.28 4.78
N GLU A 40 -9.89 14.96 4.95
CA GLU A 40 -9.24 14.27 6.07
C GLU A 40 -7.72 14.40 6.00
N LEU A 41 -7.12 14.26 4.82
CA LEU A 41 -5.70 14.50 4.59
C LEU A 41 -5.27 15.90 5.07
N LYS A 42 -6.02 16.95 4.70
CA LYS A 42 -5.70 18.33 5.10
C LYS A 42 -5.76 18.51 6.62
N VAL A 43 -6.70 17.85 7.28
CA VAL A 43 -6.78 17.86 8.75
C VAL A 43 -5.60 17.09 9.34
N LEU A 44 -5.29 15.91 8.81
CA LEU A 44 -4.23 15.04 9.29
C LEU A 44 -2.84 15.67 9.13
N LEU A 45 -2.56 16.31 7.99
CA LEU A 45 -1.32 17.06 7.74
C LEU A 45 -1.04 18.15 8.78
N LYS A 46 -2.08 18.74 9.38
CA LYS A 46 -1.92 19.79 10.41
C LYS A 46 -1.65 19.25 11.81
N ARG A 47 -2.08 18.01 12.09
CA ARG A 47 -2.10 17.46 13.46
C ARG A 47 -1.27 16.21 13.67
N ALA A 48 -0.78 15.58 12.60
CA ALA A 48 -0.07 14.31 12.66
C ALA A 48 1.14 14.41 13.59
N LYS A 49 1.17 13.54 14.61
CA LYS A 49 2.26 13.42 15.59
C LYS A 49 2.63 11.97 15.85
N THR A 50 1.69 11.07 15.65
CA THR A 50 1.87 9.65 15.92
C THR A 50 2.40 8.93 14.68
N PRO A 51 3.10 7.79 14.86
CA PRO A 51 3.56 6.97 13.75
C PRO A 51 2.43 6.60 12.78
N ALA A 52 1.30 6.14 13.33
CA ALA A 52 0.14 5.72 12.54
C ALA A 52 -0.42 6.87 11.68
N GLU A 53 -0.53 8.09 12.22
CA GLU A 53 -1.01 9.24 11.44
C GLU A 53 -0.06 9.58 10.29
N HIS A 54 1.26 9.52 10.52
CA HIS A 54 2.23 9.74 9.45
C HIS A 54 2.17 8.64 8.38
N LEU A 55 2.03 7.36 8.78
CA LEU A 55 1.86 6.25 7.84
C LEU A 55 0.59 6.37 7.00
N SER A 56 -0.52 6.83 7.58
CA SER A 56 -1.75 7.08 6.82
C SER A 56 -1.58 8.18 5.76
N ILE A 57 -0.84 9.25 6.07
CA ILE A 57 -0.49 10.28 5.08
C ILE A 57 0.42 9.71 4.00
N ALA A 58 1.40 8.89 4.37
CA ALA A 58 2.28 8.25 3.39
C ALA A 58 1.50 7.35 2.43
N ALA A 59 0.58 6.54 2.95
CA ALA A 59 -0.29 5.68 2.14
C ALA A 59 -1.13 6.48 1.14
N TYR A 60 -1.70 7.62 1.56
CA TYR A 60 -2.41 8.52 0.63
C TYR A 60 -1.52 8.93 -0.54
N TYR A 61 -0.31 9.41 -0.27
CA TYR A 61 0.59 9.89 -1.31
C TYR A 61 1.16 8.77 -2.18
N ARG A 62 1.32 7.55 -1.66
CA ARG A 62 1.65 6.37 -2.47
C ARG A 62 0.55 6.08 -3.48
N GLN A 63 -0.71 6.10 -3.05
CA GLN A 63 -1.84 5.90 -3.95
C GLN A 63 -1.97 7.03 -4.98
N GLU A 64 -1.81 8.29 -4.55
CA GLU A 64 -1.80 9.44 -5.46
C GLU A 64 -0.70 9.29 -6.53
N ALA A 65 0.51 8.89 -6.14
CA ALA A 65 1.60 8.63 -7.08
C ALA A 65 1.27 7.52 -8.09
N GLN A 66 0.60 6.44 -7.65
CA GLN A 66 0.16 5.37 -8.54
C GLN A 66 -0.89 5.86 -9.54
N GLN A 67 -1.88 6.65 -9.09
CA GLN A 67 -2.91 7.21 -9.95
C GLN A 67 -2.33 8.17 -10.98
N LEU A 68 -1.40 9.05 -10.56
CA LEU A 68 -0.71 9.98 -11.45
C LEU A 68 0.17 9.25 -12.47
N ASN A 69 0.89 8.20 -12.06
CA ASN A 69 1.66 7.38 -13.01
C ASN A 69 0.75 6.69 -14.04
N ALA A 70 -0.42 6.20 -13.61
CA ALA A 70 -1.40 5.62 -14.53
C ALA A 70 -1.92 6.68 -15.52
N SER A 71 -2.28 7.87 -15.04
CA SER A 71 -2.71 9.00 -15.87
C SER A 71 -1.62 9.43 -16.86
N SER A 72 -0.37 9.55 -16.39
CA SER A 72 0.79 9.86 -17.22
C SER A 72 0.95 8.87 -18.37
N LYS A 73 0.83 7.58 -18.07
CA LYS A 73 0.88 6.51 -19.07
C LYS A 73 -0.28 6.63 -20.07
N GLN A 74 -1.50 6.84 -19.60
CA GLN A 74 -2.67 7.01 -20.48
C GLN A 74 -2.49 8.19 -21.45
N HIS A 75 -2.03 9.33 -20.94
CA HIS A 75 -1.72 10.49 -21.77
C HIS A 75 -0.57 10.22 -22.75
N SER A 76 0.48 9.51 -22.35
CA SER A 76 1.58 9.12 -23.24
C SER A 76 1.11 8.21 -24.38
N ASP A 77 0.29 7.21 -24.07
CA ASP A 77 -0.26 6.26 -25.06
C ASP A 77 -1.21 6.99 -26.04
N LEU A 78 -2.02 7.95 -25.55
CA LEU A 78 -2.85 8.82 -26.40
C LEU A 78 -2.02 9.75 -27.29
N ALA A 79 -0.94 10.33 -26.76
CA ALA A 79 -0.04 11.18 -27.56
C ALA A 79 0.58 10.40 -28.73
N ALA A 80 0.96 9.14 -28.51
CA ALA A 80 1.46 8.27 -29.57
C ALA A 80 0.38 7.97 -30.63
N THR A 81 -0.87 7.77 -30.20
CA THR A 81 -2.00 7.58 -31.10
C THR A 81 -2.26 8.83 -31.95
N TYR A 82 -2.33 10.00 -31.32
CA TYR A 82 -2.59 11.27 -32.01
C TYR A 82 -1.44 11.73 -32.90
N ALA A 83 -0.21 11.27 -32.66
CA ALA A 83 0.91 11.56 -33.55
C ALA A 83 0.72 10.96 -34.95
N ASN A 84 0.01 9.82 -35.03
CA ASN A 84 -0.30 9.14 -36.29
C ASN A 84 -1.64 9.57 -36.89
N ASN A 85 -2.62 9.89 -36.05
CA ASN A 85 -3.95 10.33 -36.48
C ASN A 85 -4.47 11.46 -35.58
N PRO A 86 -4.14 12.73 -35.88
CA PRO A 86 -4.53 13.85 -35.05
C PRO A 86 -6.05 14.12 -35.21
N PRO A 87 -6.84 14.15 -34.13
CA PRO A 87 -8.30 14.27 -34.21
C PRO A 87 -8.75 15.67 -34.67
N PHE A 88 -7.98 16.72 -34.35
CA PHE A 88 -8.33 18.11 -34.64
C PHE A 88 -7.09 18.99 -34.92
N PRO A 89 -6.32 18.72 -35.99
CA PRO A 89 -5.00 19.34 -36.20
C PRO A 89 -5.05 20.88 -36.29
N ALA A 90 -6.08 21.45 -36.90
CA ALA A 90 -6.22 22.90 -37.02
C ALA A 90 -6.53 23.59 -35.67
N LEU A 91 -7.31 22.94 -34.80
CA LEU A 91 -7.64 23.49 -33.48
C LEU A 91 -6.45 23.36 -32.53
N GLU A 92 -5.74 22.23 -32.59
CA GLU A 92 -4.48 22.05 -31.86
C GLU A 92 -3.42 23.08 -32.30
N ALA A 93 -3.26 23.33 -33.59
CA ALA A 93 -2.30 24.32 -34.08
C ALA A 93 -2.59 25.75 -33.57
N LYS A 94 -3.87 26.10 -33.39
CA LYS A 94 -4.31 27.42 -32.93
C LYS A 94 -4.25 27.59 -31.41
N HIS A 95 -4.60 26.54 -30.67
CA HIS A 95 -4.81 26.61 -29.22
C HIS A 95 -3.75 25.85 -28.41
N GLY A 96 -2.88 25.09 -29.07
CA GLY A 96 -1.86 24.27 -28.45
C GLY A 96 -2.42 23.27 -27.45
N PHE A 97 -1.66 23.03 -26.38
CA PHE A 97 -2.03 22.07 -25.33
C PHE A 97 -3.33 22.42 -24.59
N ALA A 98 -3.77 23.69 -24.62
CA ALA A 98 -4.96 24.17 -23.94
C ALA A 98 -6.27 23.74 -24.63
N PHE A 99 -6.20 23.21 -25.85
CA PHE A 99 -7.37 22.74 -26.59
C PHE A 99 -8.07 21.55 -25.91
N GLY A 100 -7.39 20.84 -25.01
CA GLY A 100 -7.96 19.70 -24.28
C GLY A 100 -7.80 18.37 -25.00
N GLN A 101 -7.27 18.36 -26.22
CA GLN A 101 -7.01 17.18 -27.05
C GLN A 101 -5.82 17.42 -27.97
N GLY A 102 -5.25 16.35 -28.53
CA GLY A 102 -4.11 16.41 -29.44
C GLY A 102 -2.77 16.04 -28.79
N VAL A 103 -1.73 15.97 -29.61
CA VAL A 103 -0.41 15.46 -29.21
C VAL A 103 0.22 16.35 -28.14
N SER A 104 0.17 17.67 -28.33
CA SER A 104 0.72 18.67 -27.42
C SER A 104 0.00 18.68 -26.07
N HIS A 105 -1.33 18.54 -26.06
CA HIS A 105 -2.13 18.38 -24.85
C HIS A 105 -1.71 17.14 -24.08
N CYS A 106 -1.72 15.98 -24.73
CA CYS A 106 -1.40 14.72 -24.09
C CYS A 106 0.06 14.67 -23.60
N ARG A 107 1.03 15.19 -24.37
CA ARG A 107 2.43 15.25 -23.92
C ARG A 107 2.60 16.13 -22.68
N HIS A 108 1.95 17.29 -22.65
CA HIS A 108 2.01 18.19 -21.50
C HIS A 108 1.51 17.52 -20.22
N TRP A 109 0.33 16.89 -20.29
CA TRP A 109 -0.24 16.23 -19.13
C TRP A 109 0.49 14.94 -18.74
N ALA A 110 1.01 14.18 -19.71
CA ALA A 110 1.87 13.04 -19.42
C ALA A 110 3.08 13.44 -18.58
N GLN A 111 3.75 14.54 -18.95
CA GLN A 111 4.88 15.08 -18.21
C GLN A 111 4.45 15.62 -16.84
N ALA A 112 3.40 16.44 -16.79
CA ALA A 112 2.93 17.04 -15.54
C ALA A 112 2.52 15.98 -14.51
N ASP A 113 1.81 14.94 -14.94
CA ASP A 113 1.40 13.82 -14.09
C ASP A 113 2.62 13.04 -13.58
N ALA A 114 3.63 12.79 -14.42
CA ALA A 114 4.87 12.13 -14.01
C ALA A 114 5.64 12.95 -12.95
N GLU A 115 5.77 14.26 -13.16
CA GLU A 115 6.41 15.16 -12.19
C GLU A 115 5.63 15.20 -10.86
N GLN A 116 4.30 15.19 -10.90
CA GLN A 116 3.48 15.14 -9.70
C GLN A 116 3.58 13.79 -9.00
N ALA A 117 3.65 12.68 -9.74
CA ALA A 117 3.83 11.34 -9.17
C ALA A 117 5.17 11.23 -8.42
N GLU A 118 6.24 11.84 -8.95
CA GLU A 118 7.53 11.92 -8.27
C GLU A 118 7.42 12.72 -6.96
N LYS A 119 6.75 13.89 -6.99
CA LYS A 119 6.53 14.71 -5.80
C LYS A 119 5.70 13.96 -4.74
N ALA A 120 4.64 13.27 -5.14
CA ALA A 120 3.83 12.45 -4.25
C ALA A 120 4.66 11.30 -3.64
N THR A 121 5.50 10.64 -4.43
CA THR A 121 6.42 9.60 -3.94
C THR A 121 7.38 10.15 -2.88
N LYS A 122 7.95 11.35 -3.10
CA LYS A 122 8.82 12.03 -2.13
C LYS A 122 8.07 12.38 -0.84
N LEU A 123 6.84 12.88 -0.94
CA LEU A 123 6.00 13.19 0.22
C LEU A 123 5.67 11.93 1.02
N ALA A 124 5.38 10.81 0.35
CA ALA A 124 5.18 9.54 1.02
C ALA A 124 6.41 9.12 1.83
N GLY A 125 7.60 9.15 1.21
CA GLY A 125 8.86 8.83 1.88
C GLY A 125 9.14 9.75 3.08
N LEU A 126 8.90 11.06 2.94
CA LEU A 126 9.05 12.01 4.05
C LEU A 126 8.14 11.68 5.24
N HIS A 127 6.91 11.24 4.98
CA HIS A 127 5.99 10.82 6.04
C HIS A 127 6.36 9.45 6.64
N GLU A 128 6.86 8.50 5.86
CA GLU A 128 7.43 7.24 6.37
C GLU A 128 8.61 7.51 7.32
N ASP A 129 9.48 8.46 6.98
CA ASP A 129 10.61 8.87 7.82
C ASP A 129 10.14 9.51 9.14
N MET A 130 9.12 10.37 9.08
CA MET A 130 8.53 10.98 10.28
C MET A 130 7.85 9.93 11.16
N ALA A 131 7.21 8.92 10.57
CA ALA A 131 6.65 7.80 11.34
C ALA A 131 7.75 7.08 12.13
N ARG A 132 8.86 6.69 11.48
CA ARG A 132 10.00 6.04 12.16
C ARG A 132 10.58 6.90 13.28
N LYS A 133 10.72 8.21 13.04
CA LYS A 133 11.19 9.15 14.08
C LYS A 133 10.23 9.21 15.27
N ALA A 134 8.92 9.22 15.02
CA ALA A 134 7.91 9.23 16.07
C ALA A 134 7.89 7.91 16.88
N GLU A 135 8.14 6.76 16.23
CA GLU A 135 8.26 5.45 16.90
C GLU A 135 9.46 5.41 17.84
N LEU A 136 10.63 5.83 17.35
CA LEU A 136 11.85 5.91 18.16
C LEU A 136 11.67 6.83 19.36
N LYS A 137 11.02 7.98 19.16
CA LYS A 137 10.70 8.90 20.26
C LYS A 137 9.77 8.25 21.28
N ALA A 138 8.73 7.54 20.84
CA ALA A 138 7.79 6.86 21.73
C ALA A 138 8.48 5.76 22.54
N ALA A 139 9.33 4.94 21.89
CA ALA A 139 10.09 3.89 22.56
C ALA A 139 11.05 4.45 23.62
N ASN A 140 11.75 5.54 23.32
CA ASN A 140 12.70 6.17 24.25
C ASN A 140 12.02 6.91 25.41
N SER A 141 10.72 7.21 25.30
CA SER A 141 9.96 7.93 26.33
C SER A 141 9.23 6.97 27.30
N GLN A 142 9.23 5.66 27.04
CA GLN A 142 8.69 4.68 27.97
C GLN A 142 9.68 4.49 29.13
N PRO A 143 9.27 4.69 30.39
CA PRO A 143 10.11 4.35 31.51
C PRO A 143 10.42 2.85 31.45
N LEU A 144 11.71 2.49 31.57
CA LEU A 144 12.15 1.12 31.80
C LEU A 144 11.27 0.54 32.91
N ALA A 145 10.32 -0.33 32.57
CA ALA A 145 9.58 -1.08 33.56
C ALA A 145 10.63 -1.81 34.41
N PRO A 146 10.56 -1.74 35.76
CA PRO A 146 11.50 -2.48 36.57
C PRO A 146 11.35 -3.95 36.19
N VAL A 147 12.43 -4.55 35.68
CA VAL A 147 12.55 -6.00 35.55
C VAL A 147 12.29 -6.54 36.94
N ALA A 148 11.08 -7.08 37.14
CA ALA A 148 10.69 -7.73 38.38
C ALA A 148 11.62 -8.94 38.55
N ARG A 149 12.70 -8.73 39.30
CA ARG A 149 13.62 -9.77 39.72
C ARG A 149 12.81 -10.63 40.68
N ALA A 150 12.26 -11.75 40.17
CA ALA A 150 11.58 -12.75 40.96
C ALA A 150 12.56 -13.25 42.04
N ALA A 151 12.39 -12.74 43.26
CA ALA A 151 12.98 -13.30 44.45
C ALA A 151 12.29 -14.64 44.70
N THR A 152 12.87 -15.72 44.18
CA THR A 152 12.59 -17.07 44.68
C THR A 152 13.02 -17.12 46.14
N THR A 153 12.05 -16.95 47.03
CA THR A 153 12.14 -17.33 48.44
C THR A 153 12.30 -18.84 48.52
N PHE A 154 13.54 -19.29 48.68
CA PHE A 154 13.83 -20.65 49.12
C PHE A 154 13.51 -20.73 50.61
N SER A 155 12.24 -21.02 50.92
CA SER A 155 11.78 -21.25 52.28
C SER A 155 12.10 -22.68 52.68
N SER A 156 13.06 -22.80 53.59
CA SER A 156 13.40 -23.95 54.41
C SER A 156 12.17 -24.62 55.02
N MET A 157 12.05 -25.95 54.87
CA MET A 157 11.24 -26.77 55.76
C MET A 157 11.73 -28.22 55.78
N GLY A 158 12.11 -28.72 56.95
CA GLY A 158 12.11 -30.16 57.21
C GLY A 158 13.23 -30.69 58.11
N LYS A 159 13.03 -30.51 59.43
CA LYS A 159 13.39 -31.38 60.57
C LYS A 159 14.71 -32.16 60.56
#